data_AF-A0A9D4LAK1-F1
#
_entry.id   AF-A0A9D4LAK1-F1
#
_cell.length_a   1.000
_cell.length_b   1.000
_cell.length_c   1.000
_cell.angle_alpha   90.00
_cell.angle_beta   90.00
_cell.angle_gamma   90.00
#
_symmetry.space_group_name_H-M   'P 1'
#
loop_
_entity.id
_entity.type
_entity.pdbx_description
1 polymer ?
#
loop_
_entity_poly.entity_id
_entity_poly.type
_entity_poly.pdbx_seq_one_letter_code
_entity_poly.pdbx_strand_id
1 'polypeptide(L)'
;MCYFGVTGMVKEFDNFLKAALRRIPKCHLLLETDAPYFRARQVSASTPAFIGEVALEVSRIRWETMEEVLDFTSANTRILYQM
;
A
#
# COMPACT_ATOMS: atom_id res chain seq x y z
N MET A 1 6.51 18.26 0.44
CA MET A 1 5.43 17.33 0.01
C MET A 1 5.46 16.13 0.94
N CYS A 2 4.30 15.70 1.45
CA CYS A 2 4.19 14.55 2.37
C CYS A 2 3.53 13.38 1.62
N TYR A 3 4.04 12.17 1.77
CA TYR A 3 3.43 10.94 1.26
C TYR A 3 3.12 9.99 2.43
N PHE A 4 2.17 9.09 2.24
CA PHE A 4 1.78 8.07 3.20
C PHE A 4 2.16 6.70 2.66
N GLY A 5 3.08 6.01 3.33
CA GLY A 5 3.43 4.61 3.05
C GLY A 5 2.44 3.65 3.70
N VAL A 6 2.07 2.60 2.97
CA VAL A 6 1.19 1.53 3.47
C VAL A 6 1.89 0.18 3.30
N THR A 7 2.05 -0.52 4.42
CA THR A 7 2.63 -1.87 4.49
C THR A 7 1.54 -2.96 4.47
N GLY A 8 1.95 -4.23 4.57
CA GLY A 8 1.03 -5.36 4.79
C GLY A 8 0.20 -5.28 6.08
N MET A 9 0.51 -4.36 7.00
CA MET A 9 -0.31 -4.06 8.19
C MET A 9 -1.74 -3.63 7.85
N VAL A 10 -1.97 -3.17 6.62
CA VAL A 10 -3.30 -2.80 6.10
C VAL A 10 -4.39 -3.87 6.33
N LYS A 11 -4.01 -5.14 6.45
CA LYS A 11 -4.91 -6.26 6.77
C LYS A 11 -5.54 -6.16 8.17
N GLU A 12 -4.82 -5.55 9.10
CA GLU A 12 -5.21 -5.42 10.49
C GLU A 12 -5.89 -4.07 10.77
N PHE A 13 -6.09 -3.23 9.75
CA PHE A 13 -6.74 -1.94 9.91
C PHE A 13 -8.18 -2.09 10.40
N ASP A 14 -8.51 -1.33 11.44
CA ASP A 14 -9.86 -1.14 11.91
C ASP A 14 -10.68 -0.26 10.93
N ASN A 15 -11.93 0.00 11.26
CA ASN A 15 -12.82 0.81 10.43
C ASN A 15 -12.37 2.27 10.32
N PHE A 16 -11.72 2.81 11.35
CA PHE A 16 -11.24 4.18 11.37
C PHE A 16 -10.05 4.34 10.40
N LEU A 17 -9.06 3.47 10.48
CA LEU A 17 -7.91 3.44 9.59
C LEU A 17 -8.31 3.13 8.14
N LYS A 18 -9.28 2.24 7.92
CA LYS A 18 -9.87 2.01 6.59
C LYS A 18 -10.51 3.29 6.02
N ALA A 19 -11.25 4.04 6.84
CA ALA A 19 -11.84 5.30 6.42
C ALA A 19 -10.79 6.39 6.14
N ALA A 20 -9.69 6.43 6.90
CA ALA A 20 -8.56 7.29 6.64
C ALA A 20 -7.87 6.93 5.31
N LEU A 21 -7.58 5.64 5.09
CA LEU A 21 -6.94 5.16 3.86
C LEU A 21 -7.74 5.52 2.60
N ARG A 22 -9.07 5.49 2.66
CA ARG A 22 -9.94 5.94 1.54
C ARG A 22 -9.80 7.42 1.22
N ARG A 23 -9.51 8.26 2.22
CA ARG A 23 -9.42 9.72 2.08
C ARG A 23 -8.05 10.23 1.65
N ILE A 24 -7.00 9.41 1.79
CA ILE A 24 -5.67 9.79 1.30
C ILE A 24 -5.76 10.05 -0.21
N PRO A 25 -5.34 11.23 -0.71
CA PRO A 25 -5.35 11.51 -2.14
C PRO A 25 -4.42 10.55 -2.88
N LYS A 26 -4.82 10.11 -4.07
CA LYS A 26 -4.04 9.14 -4.89
C LYS A 26 -2.59 9.57 -5.08
N CYS A 27 -2.34 10.86 -5.35
CA CYS A 27 -1.01 11.43 -5.58
C CYS A 27 -0.10 11.51 -4.33
N HIS A 28 -0.59 11.08 -3.16
CA HIS A 28 0.15 11.09 -1.90
C HIS A 28 0.27 9.69 -1.27
N LEU A 29 -0.18 8.64 -1.95
CA LEU A 29 -0.13 7.27 -1.43
C LEU A 29 1.04 6.48 -2.03
N LEU A 30 1.72 5.69 -1.21
CA LEU A 30 2.79 4.78 -1.59
C LEU A 30 2.51 3.39 -1.01
N LEU A 31 3.04 2.35 -1.66
CA LEU A 31 3.04 0.99 -1.13
C LEU A 31 4.45 0.58 -0.76
N GLU A 32 4.56 -0.21 0.30
CA GLU A 32 5.81 -0.84 0.71
C GLU A 32 5.53 -2.19 1.36
N THR A 33 6.53 -3.05 1.48
CA THR A 33 6.40 -4.32 2.22
C THR A 33 7.01 -4.26 3.60
N ASP A 34 7.99 -3.35 3.78
CA ASP A 34 8.86 -3.27 4.96
C ASP A 34 9.38 -4.65 5.40
N ALA A 35 9.80 -5.44 4.40
CA ALA A 35 10.35 -6.77 4.64
C ALA A 35 11.60 -6.67 5.55
N PRO A 36 11.73 -7.57 6.55
CA PRO A 36 11.00 -8.82 6.74
C PRO A 36 9.70 -8.73 7.57
N TYR A 37 9.25 -7.53 7.94
CA TYR A 37 8.10 -7.28 8.82
C TYR A 37 6.77 -7.16 8.05
N PHE A 38 5.65 -6.93 8.77
CA PHE A 38 4.33 -6.63 8.20
C PHE A 38 3.86 -7.57 7.08
N ARG A 39 3.78 -8.85 7.43
CA ARG A 39 3.46 -9.94 6.51
C ARG A 39 2.10 -9.74 5.84
N ALA A 40 2.08 -9.71 4.51
CA ALA A 40 0.84 -9.70 3.74
C ALA A 40 0.23 -11.12 3.52
N ARG A 41 0.86 -12.17 4.03
CA ARG A 41 0.38 -13.56 3.96
C ARG A 41 0.73 -14.29 5.27
N GLN A 42 0.10 -15.44 5.52
CA GLN A 42 0.47 -16.31 6.64
C GLN A 42 1.78 -17.07 6.34
N VAL A 43 2.89 -16.34 6.38
CA VAL A 43 4.25 -16.84 6.15
C VAL A 43 5.16 -16.48 7.33
N SER A 44 6.38 -16.98 7.40
CA SER A 44 7.31 -16.66 8.51
C SER A 44 7.88 -15.25 8.44
N ALA A 45 8.11 -14.73 7.23
CA ALA A 45 8.65 -13.39 7.00
C ALA A 45 8.07 -12.76 5.73
N SER A 46 7.98 -11.43 5.71
CA SER A 46 7.63 -10.69 4.50
C SER A 46 8.81 -10.61 3.53
N THR A 47 8.53 -10.42 2.24
CA THR A 47 9.54 -10.23 1.21
C THR A 47 9.09 -9.10 0.28
N PRO A 48 10.01 -8.42 -0.44
CA PRO A 48 9.63 -7.42 -1.44
C PRO A 48 8.67 -7.93 -2.52
N ALA A 49 8.72 -9.24 -2.82
CA ALA A 49 7.83 -9.87 -3.80
C ALA A 49 6.34 -9.81 -3.40
N PHE A 50 6.01 -9.51 -2.14
CA PHE A 50 4.63 -9.43 -1.66
C PHE A 50 3.96 -8.06 -1.86
N ILE A 51 4.55 -7.17 -2.65
CA ILE A 51 3.99 -5.83 -2.89
C ILE A 51 2.61 -5.88 -3.56
N GLY A 52 2.35 -6.89 -4.40
CA GLY A 52 1.04 -7.09 -5.04
C GLY A 52 -0.07 -7.40 -4.05
N GLU A 53 0.26 -8.08 -2.96
CA GLU A 53 -0.67 -8.45 -1.89
C GLU A 53 -1.01 -7.24 -1.03
N VAL A 54 -0.04 -6.35 -0.80
CA VAL A 54 -0.32 -5.05 -0.18
C VAL A 54 -1.25 -4.24 -1.09
N ALA A 55 -0.95 -4.17 -2.39
CA ALA A 55 -1.78 -3.49 -3.38
C ALA A 55 -3.22 -4.03 -3.40
N LEU A 56 -3.39 -5.37 -3.36
CA LEU A 56 -4.71 -6.02 -3.36
C LEU A 56 -5.55 -5.64 -2.15
N GLU A 57 -4.97 -5.58 -0.95
CA GLU A 57 -5.74 -5.17 0.24
C GLU A 57 -6.07 -3.68 0.23
N VAL A 58 -5.12 -2.84 -0.23
CA VAL A 58 -5.36 -1.41 -0.40
C VAL A 58 -6.49 -1.16 -1.39
N SER A 59 -6.49 -1.86 -2.53
CA SER A 59 -7.50 -1.70 -3.59
C SER A 59 -8.89 -2.07 -3.08
N ARG A 60 -9.02 -3.15 -2.30
CA ARG A 60 -10.27 -3.56 -1.65
C ARG A 60 -10.82 -2.49 -0.70
N ILE A 61 -9.94 -1.86 0.09
CA ILE A 61 -10.36 -0.81 1.03
C ILE A 61 -10.76 0.46 0.29
N ARG A 62 -10.03 0.83 -0.76
CA ARG A 62 -10.23 2.05 -1.54
C ARG A 62 -11.29 1.95 -2.63
N TRP A 63 -11.81 0.75 -2.90
CA TRP A 63 -12.75 0.47 -4.00
C TRP A 63 -12.16 0.80 -5.37
N GLU A 64 -10.90 0.48 -5.54
CA GLU A 64 -10.11 0.66 -6.77
C GLU A 64 -9.64 -0.73 -7.25
N THR A 65 -9.25 -0.84 -8.51
CA THR A 65 -8.61 -2.06 -9.01
C THR A 65 -7.16 -2.16 -8.51
N MET A 66 -6.62 -3.37 -8.44
CA MET A 66 -5.21 -3.57 -8.07
C MET A 66 -4.27 -2.88 -9.07
N GLU A 67 -4.62 -2.91 -10.36
CA GLU A 67 -3.86 -2.26 -11.44
C GLU A 67 -3.79 -0.74 -11.24
N GLU A 68 -4.93 -0.07 -11.02
CA GLU A 68 -4.96 1.37 -10.74
C GLU A 68 -4.10 1.75 -9.54
N VAL A 69 -4.16 0.97 -8.45
CA VAL A 69 -3.34 1.20 -7.24
C VAL A 69 -1.86 1.08 -7.55
N LEU A 70 -1.45 0.04 -8.27
CA LEU A 70 -0.05 -0.15 -8.67
C LEU A 70 0.43 0.98 -9.59
N ASP A 71 -0.41 1.42 -10.52
CA ASP A 71 -0.07 2.49 -11.46
C ASP A 71 0.20 3.81 -10.76
N PHE A 72 -0.75 4.30 -9.96
CA PHE A 72 -0.57 5.60 -9.32
C PHE A 72 0.51 5.55 -8.22
N THR A 73 0.63 4.45 -7.47
CA THR A 73 1.69 4.36 -6.45
C THR A 73 3.08 4.21 -7.06
N SER A 74 3.22 3.53 -8.20
CA SER A 74 4.48 3.48 -8.95
C SER A 74 4.86 4.85 -9.52
N ALA A 75 3.89 5.59 -10.07
CA ALA A 75 4.12 6.96 -10.54
C ALA A 75 4.55 7.89 -9.40
N ASN A 76 3.89 7.81 -8.24
CA ASN A 76 4.24 8.56 -7.05
C ASN A 76 5.65 8.24 -6.54
N THR A 77 6.03 6.96 -6.52
CA THR A 77 7.38 6.52 -6.12
C THR A 77 8.44 7.14 -7.02
N ARG A 78 8.25 7.12 -8.34
CA ARG A 78 9.17 7.76 -9.30
C ARG A 78 9.31 9.27 -9.06
N ILE A 79 8.20 9.96 -8.79
CA ILE A 79 8.20 11.39 -8.49
C ILE A 79 8.94 11.69 -7.17
N LEU A 80 8.66 10.94 -6.10
CA LEU A 80 9.24 11.19 -4.78
C LEU A 80 10.72 10.84 -4.71
N TYR A 81 11.09 9.64 -5.20
CA TYR A 81 12.44 9.10 -5.08
C TYR A 81 13.32 9.39 -6.32
N GLN A 82 12.78 10.08 -7.33
CA GLN A 82 13.49 10.45 -8.55
C GLN A 82 14.05 9.23 -9.30
N MET A 83 13.20 8.21 -9.45
CA MET A 83 13.50 6.92 -10.12
C MET A 83 12.86 6.81 -11.50
#